data_AF-A0A9J6B960-F1
#
_entry.id   AF-A0A9J6B960-F1
#
_cell.length_a   1.000
_cell.length_b   1.000
_cell.length_c   1.000
_cell.angle_alpha   90.00
_cell.angle_beta   90.00
_cell.angle_gamma   90.00
#
_symmetry.space_group_name_H-M   'P 1'
#
loop_
_entity.id
_entity.type
_entity.pdbx_description
1 polymer ?
#
loop_
_entity_poly.entity_id
_entity_poly.type
_entity_poly.pdbx_seq_one_letter_code
_entity_poly.pdbx_strand_id
1 'polypeptide(L)'
;DDAHLKKCLRMSASETKTFLILLPLMIGHVVPEQNKYWKMIVTLIELLELTLQPEFLESSLRLLEEKIISYHSNYLKLIGGNLRPKHHFITHYIQCIKQNGPMRSMMTFVYETKNKIVKNYANVMDQRINISYSLSYKSAMRFNLFLINHSNGFPPTTTCIKSRECQFSDIEKKEYFSNLTQQELNKLNSSSEKLFFSKQINHKGSKYSIDNF
;
A
#
# COMPACT_ATOMS: atom_id res chain seq x y z
N ASP A 1 -6.61 27.01 -19.49
CA ASP A 1 -7.93 27.33 -18.90
C ASP A 1 -8.03 26.90 -17.42
N ASP A 2 -7.42 27.69 -16.53
CA ASP A 2 -7.35 27.39 -15.07
C ASP A 2 -8.44 28.07 -14.23
N ALA A 3 -9.47 28.64 -14.88
CA ALA A 3 -10.51 29.41 -14.18
C ALA A 3 -11.35 28.55 -13.21
N HIS A 4 -11.51 27.25 -13.48
CA HIS A 4 -12.24 26.31 -12.60
C HIS A 4 -11.41 25.90 -11.36
N LEU A 5 -10.08 25.96 -11.44
CA LEU A 5 -9.16 25.63 -10.33
C LEU A 5 -9.12 26.72 -9.25
N LYS A 6 -9.48 27.98 -9.58
CA LYS A 6 -9.47 29.11 -8.64
C LYS A 6 -10.53 29.04 -7.52
N LYS A 7 -11.55 28.17 -7.64
CA LYS A 7 -12.63 28.02 -6.64
C LYS A 7 -12.45 26.81 -5.71
N CYS A 8 -11.40 26.02 -5.87
CA CYS A 8 -11.16 24.82 -5.08
C CYS A 8 -10.00 25.03 -4.11
N LEU A 9 -10.16 24.57 -2.87
CA LEU A 9 -9.06 24.48 -1.92
C LEU A 9 -8.02 23.48 -2.47
N ARG A 10 -6.83 23.98 -2.82
CA ARG A 10 -5.71 23.12 -3.23
C ARG A 10 -5.08 22.53 -1.99
N MET A 11 -5.25 21.23 -1.82
CA MET A 11 -4.74 20.49 -0.68
C MET A 11 -4.10 19.18 -1.13
N SER A 12 -3.06 18.75 -0.43
CA SER A 12 -2.54 17.40 -0.59
C SER A 12 -3.56 16.36 -0.10
N ALA A 13 -3.39 15.09 -0.47
CA ALA A 13 -4.29 14.03 -0.01
C ALA A 13 -4.26 13.87 1.52
N SER A 14 -3.08 14.03 2.14
CA SER A 14 -2.91 14.04 3.59
C SER A 14 -3.62 15.22 4.24
N GLU A 15 -3.48 16.43 3.68
CA GLU A 15 -4.18 17.62 4.19
C GLU A 15 -5.69 17.45 4.06
N THR A 16 -6.18 16.94 2.93
CA THR A 16 -7.62 16.73 2.68
C THR A 16 -8.20 15.74 3.68
N LYS A 17 -7.49 14.64 3.95
CA LYS A 17 -7.90 13.66 4.95
C LYS A 17 -7.98 14.28 6.35
N THR A 18 -6.92 14.97 6.77
CA THR A 18 -6.86 15.62 8.09
C THR A 18 -7.96 16.65 8.24
N PHE A 19 -8.17 17.48 7.21
CA PHE A 19 -9.24 18.46 7.18
C PHE A 19 -10.62 17.82 7.31
N LEU A 20 -10.92 16.76 6.55
CA LEU A 20 -12.22 16.09 6.64
C LEU A 20 -12.50 15.52 8.03
N ILE A 21 -11.48 14.95 8.68
CA ILE A 21 -11.59 14.42 10.06
C ILE A 21 -11.81 15.55 11.07
N LEU A 22 -11.11 16.67 10.93
CA LEU A 22 -11.20 17.81 11.85
C LEU A 22 -12.38 18.75 11.53
N LEU A 23 -13.01 18.63 10.37
CA LEU A 23 -14.09 19.51 9.92
C LEU A 23 -15.26 19.57 10.92
N PRO A 24 -15.77 18.44 11.46
CA PRO A 24 -16.83 18.49 12.46
C PRO A 24 -16.41 19.22 13.74
N LEU A 25 -15.14 19.13 14.12
CA LEU A 25 -14.60 19.83 15.28
C LEU A 25 -14.47 21.34 15.03
N MET A 26 -14.02 21.74 13.84
CA MET A 26 -13.78 23.15 13.51
C MET A 26 -15.06 23.97 13.42
N ILE A 27 -16.09 23.46 12.73
CA ILE A 27 -17.30 24.23 12.40
C ILE A 27 -18.59 23.61 12.92
N GLY A 28 -18.56 22.44 13.55
CA GLY A 28 -19.76 21.73 13.98
C GLY A 28 -20.65 22.53 14.93
N HIS A 29 -20.07 23.38 15.77
CA HIS A 29 -20.81 24.25 16.70
C HIS A 29 -21.58 25.39 16.01
N VAL A 30 -21.21 25.76 14.77
CA VAL A 30 -21.84 26.83 13.99
C VAL A 30 -22.97 26.28 13.11
N VAL A 31 -22.98 24.97 12.86
CA VAL A 31 -23.90 24.35 11.90
C VAL A 31 -25.23 24.00 12.57
N PRO A 32 -26.39 24.40 12.01
CA PRO A 32 -27.70 24.05 12.55
C PRO A 32 -27.93 22.53 12.56
N GLU A 33 -28.48 22.02 13.66
CA GLU A 33 -28.70 20.57 13.87
C GLU A 33 -29.59 19.91 12.81
N GLN A 34 -30.51 20.67 12.20
CA GLN A 34 -31.43 20.17 11.19
C GLN A 34 -30.87 20.23 9.75
N ASN A 35 -29.62 20.67 9.57
CA ASN A 35 -29.03 20.78 8.25
C ASN A 35 -28.80 19.39 7.62
N LYS A 36 -29.56 19.09 6.57
CA LYS A 36 -29.52 17.80 5.86
C LYS A 36 -28.17 17.57 5.15
N TYR A 37 -27.55 18.62 4.62
CA TYR A 37 -26.24 18.54 3.95
C TYR A 37 -25.14 18.24 4.96
N TRP A 38 -25.22 18.82 6.15
CA TRP A 38 -24.28 18.52 7.23
C TRP A 38 -24.34 17.06 7.67
N LYS A 39 -25.54 16.53 7.88
CA LYS A 39 -25.74 15.10 8.20
C LYS A 39 -25.14 14.17 7.14
N MET A 40 -25.29 14.54 5.86
CA MET A 40 -24.69 13.81 4.75
C MET A 40 -23.16 13.86 4.79
N ILE A 41 -22.55 15.01 5.10
CA ILE A 41 -21.09 15.14 5.26
C ILE A 41 -20.59 14.30 6.43
N VAL A 42 -21.27 14.34 7.58
CA VAL A 42 -20.92 13.51 8.74
C VAL A 42 -20.99 12.02 8.39
N THR A 43 -22.04 11.58 7.70
CA THR A 43 -22.16 10.18 7.24
C THR A 43 -21.05 9.80 6.26
N LEU A 44 -20.62 10.72 5.40
CA LEU A 44 -19.48 10.50 4.51
C LEU A 44 -18.17 10.32 5.30
N ILE A 45 -17.96 11.13 6.34
CA ILE A 45 -16.77 11.03 7.20
C ILE A 45 -16.76 9.67 7.92
N GLU A 46 -17.88 9.25 8.51
CA GLU A 46 -18.02 7.94 9.14
C GLU A 46 -17.73 6.79 8.16
N LEU A 47 -18.24 6.91 6.93
CA LEU A 47 -17.98 5.93 5.87
C LEU A 47 -16.50 5.89 5.47
N LEU A 48 -15.83 7.03 5.39
CA LEU A 48 -14.39 7.11 5.15
C LEU A 48 -13.60 6.47 6.31
N GLU A 49 -14.01 6.66 7.55
CA GLU A 49 -13.37 6.05 8.72
C GLU A 49 -13.52 4.53 8.71
N LEU A 50 -14.72 4.01 8.44
CA LEU A 50 -14.98 2.57 8.32
C LEU A 50 -14.17 1.94 7.17
N THR A 51 -14.14 2.57 6.00
CA THR A 51 -13.39 2.04 4.84
C THR A 51 -11.87 2.02 5.05
N LEU A 52 -11.35 2.90 5.92
CA LEU A 52 -9.92 3.01 6.21
C LEU A 52 -9.47 2.17 7.43
N GLN A 53 -10.36 1.36 8.01
CA GLN A 53 -10.01 0.47 9.10
C GLN A 53 -8.89 -0.52 8.68
N PRO A 54 -7.95 -0.82 9.59
CA PRO A 54 -6.86 -1.75 9.30
C PRO A 54 -7.34 -3.20 9.19
N GLU A 55 -8.47 -3.54 9.82
CA GLU A 55 -9.02 -4.88 9.94
C GLU A 55 -10.55 -4.81 9.85
N PHE A 56 -11.17 -5.85 9.29
CA PHE A 56 -12.62 -5.94 9.11
C PHE A 56 -13.14 -7.25 9.69
N LEU A 57 -14.14 -7.15 10.57
CA LEU A 57 -14.99 -8.28 10.96
C LEU A 57 -16.26 -8.29 10.09
N GLU A 58 -16.97 -9.42 10.06
CA GLU A 58 -18.23 -9.51 9.30
C GLU A 58 -19.29 -8.51 9.81
N SER A 59 -19.28 -8.20 11.11
CA SER A 59 -20.11 -7.15 11.70
C SER A 59 -19.74 -5.75 11.18
N SER A 60 -18.43 -5.46 11.04
CA SER A 60 -17.94 -4.21 10.47
C SER A 60 -18.29 -4.08 8.99
N LEU A 61 -18.25 -5.18 8.23
CA LEU A 61 -18.64 -5.21 6.82
C LEU A 61 -20.14 -4.95 6.64
N ARG A 62 -20.97 -5.56 7.49
CA ARG A 62 -22.42 -5.29 7.51
C ARG A 62 -22.71 -3.83 7.85
N LEU A 63 -22.05 -3.29 8.86
CA LEU A 63 -22.18 -1.88 9.22
C LEU A 63 -21.77 -0.95 8.06
N LEU A 64 -20.69 -1.29 7.37
CA LEU A 64 -20.23 -0.55 6.19
C LEU A 64 -21.29 -0.60 5.07
N GLU A 65 -21.88 -1.75 4.80
CA GLU A 65 -22.95 -1.91 3.81
C GLU A 65 -24.18 -1.06 4.13
N GLU A 66 -24.66 -1.13 5.37
CA GLU A 66 -25.78 -0.32 5.86
C GLU A 66 -25.50 1.18 5.71
N LYS A 67 -24.27 1.63 6.04
CA LYS A 67 -23.85 3.01 5.87
C LYS A 67 -23.74 3.43 4.41
N ILE A 68 -23.25 2.56 3.53
CA ILE A 68 -23.18 2.82 2.08
C ILE A 68 -24.59 3.06 1.52
N ILE A 69 -25.54 2.17 1.82
CA ILE A 69 -26.92 2.27 1.34
C ILE A 69 -27.58 3.56 1.84
N SER A 70 -27.43 3.86 3.13
CA SER A 70 -27.98 5.06 3.75
C SER A 70 -27.39 6.34 3.13
N TYR A 71 -26.06 6.41 2.99
CA TYR A 71 -25.38 7.55 2.37
C TYR A 71 -25.84 7.78 0.93
N HIS A 72 -25.86 6.73 0.11
CA HIS A 72 -26.25 6.83 -1.30
C HIS A 72 -27.71 7.27 -1.46
N SER A 73 -28.60 6.74 -0.62
CA SER A 73 -30.01 7.13 -0.60
C SER A 73 -30.17 8.63 -0.28
N ASN A 74 -29.40 9.14 0.69
CA ASN A 74 -29.42 10.55 1.06
C ASN A 74 -28.78 11.44 -0.01
N TYR A 75 -27.67 10.99 -0.62
CA TYR A 75 -26.98 11.69 -1.70
C TYR A 75 -27.91 11.90 -2.89
N LEU A 76 -28.60 10.85 -3.35
CA LEU A 76 -29.53 10.93 -4.47
C LEU A 76 -30.74 11.83 -4.16
N LYS A 77 -31.25 11.80 -2.92
CA LYS A 77 -32.36 12.67 -2.49
C LYS A 77 -31.99 14.15 -2.41
N LEU A 78 -30.78 14.48 -1.94
CA LEU A 78 -30.37 15.86 -1.66
C LEU A 78 -29.70 16.58 -2.84
N ILE A 79 -28.85 15.86 -3.58
CA ILE A 79 -28.09 16.43 -4.70
C ILE A 79 -28.81 16.17 -6.03
N GLY A 80 -29.55 15.07 -6.13
CA GLY A 80 -30.17 14.63 -7.38
C GLY A 80 -29.17 14.10 -8.41
N GLY A 81 -29.69 13.45 -9.45
CA GLY A 81 -28.91 12.92 -10.56
C GLY A 81 -28.20 11.60 -10.27
N ASN A 82 -27.17 11.29 -11.06
CA ASN A 82 -26.44 10.02 -10.98
C ASN A 82 -25.28 10.08 -9.98
N LEU A 83 -24.90 8.91 -9.47
CA LEU A 83 -23.71 8.77 -8.64
C LEU A 83 -22.47 9.13 -9.44
N ARG A 84 -21.65 10.02 -8.88
CA ARG A 84 -20.31 10.28 -9.43
C ARG A 84 -19.47 9.01 -9.33
N PRO A 85 -18.49 8.80 -10.23
CA PRO A 85 -17.69 7.56 -10.26
C PRO A 85 -17.10 7.16 -8.90
N LYS A 86 -16.60 8.12 -8.11
CA LYS A 86 -16.05 7.86 -6.77
C LYS A 86 -17.09 7.29 -5.80
N HIS A 87 -18.33 7.77 -5.86
CA HIS A 87 -19.42 7.25 -5.02
C HIS A 87 -19.83 5.86 -5.51
N HIS A 88 -19.93 5.67 -6.82
CA HIS A 88 -20.23 4.36 -7.39
C HIS A 88 -19.17 3.31 -7.00
N PHE A 89 -17.87 3.62 -7.04
CA PHE A 89 -16.83 2.65 -6.66
C PHE A 89 -16.96 2.16 -5.21
N ILE A 90 -17.50 2.97 -4.31
CA ILE A 90 -17.70 2.58 -2.90
C ILE A 90 -18.67 1.40 -2.78
N THR A 91 -19.63 1.23 -3.69
CA THR A 91 -20.56 0.09 -3.64
C THR A 91 -19.86 -1.25 -3.84
N HIS A 92 -18.71 -1.25 -4.51
CA HIS A 92 -17.89 -2.45 -4.72
C HIS A 92 -16.93 -2.73 -3.57
N TYR A 93 -16.77 -1.81 -2.60
CA TYR A 93 -15.75 -1.96 -1.55
C TYR A 93 -15.98 -3.19 -0.68
N ILE A 94 -17.23 -3.55 -0.40
CA ILE A 94 -17.53 -4.76 0.40
C ILE A 94 -16.96 -6.00 -0.30
N GLN A 95 -17.23 -6.17 -1.59
CA GLN A 95 -16.71 -7.29 -2.36
C GLN A 95 -15.18 -7.24 -2.48
N CYS A 96 -14.61 -6.05 -2.72
CA CYS A 96 -13.16 -5.87 -2.77
C CYS A 96 -12.51 -6.26 -1.44
N ILE A 97 -13.11 -5.88 -0.30
CA ILE A 97 -12.60 -6.22 1.04
C ILE A 97 -12.69 -7.71 1.31
N LYS A 98 -13.81 -8.35 0.95
CA LYS A 98 -13.97 -9.81 1.12
C LYS A 98 -12.96 -10.61 0.29
N GLN A 99 -12.58 -10.12 -0.89
CA GLN A 99 -11.65 -10.81 -1.79
C GLN A 99 -10.18 -10.49 -1.52
N ASN A 100 -9.84 -9.24 -1.24
CA ASN A 100 -8.46 -8.73 -1.21
C ASN A 100 -8.02 -8.24 0.18
N GLY A 101 -8.94 -8.20 1.15
CA GLY A 101 -8.68 -7.67 2.49
C GLY A 101 -8.85 -6.15 2.61
N PRO A 102 -8.33 -5.54 3.68
CA PRO A 102 -8.55 -4.12 3.99
C PRO A 102 -8.08 -3.15 2.88
N MET A 103 -8.93 -2.19 2.51
CA MET A 103 -8.64 -1.19 1.45
C MET A 103 -7.41 -0.33 1.75
N ARG A 104 -7.13 -0.07 3.04
CA ARG A 104 -5.97 0.69 3.48
C ARG A 104 -4.65 0.12 2.94
N SER A 105 -4.53 -1.20 2.89
CA SER A 105 -3.33 -1.90 2.42
C SER A 105 -3.16 -1.82 0.90
N MET A 106 -4.25 -1.56 0.17
CA MET A 106 -4.27 -1.43 -1.29
C MET A 106 -4.05 0.01 -1.78
N MET A 107 -3.91 0.99 -0.88
CA MET A 107 -3.75 2.39 -1.26
C MET A 107 -2.41 2.66 -1.95
N THR A 108 -2.41 3.56 -2.92
CA THR A 108 -1.24 3.87 -3.75
C THR A 108 -0.28 4.89 -3.13
N PHE A 109 -0.57 5.43 -1.95
CA PHE A 109 0.27 6.45 -1.29
C PHE A 109 1.72 6.01 -1.09
N VAL A 110 1.96 4.72 -0.85
CA VAL A 110 3.31 4.16 -0.71
C VAL A 110 4.05 4.23 -2.05
N TYR A 111 3.39 3.94 -3.17
CA TYR A 111 3.99 4.04 -4.51
C TYR A 111 4.30 5.48 -4.86
N GLU A 112 3.40 6.42 -4.57
CA GLU A 112 3.65 7.86 -4.79
C GLU A 112 4.85 8.36 -3.97
N THR A 113 4.96 7.90 -2.72
CA THR A 113 6.10 8.21 -1.86
C THR A 113 7.41 7.66 -2.43
N LYS A 114 7.41 6.41 -2.94
CA LYS A 114 8.57 5.83 -3.63
C LYS A 114 8.93 6.61 -4.90
N ASN A 115 7.93 7.02 -5.68
CA ASN A 115 8.15 7.82 -6.89
C ASN A 115 8.77 9.19 -6.57
N LYS A 116 8.37 9.83 -5.45
CA LYS A 116 8.97 11.09 -4.99
C LYS A 116 10.48 10.93 -4.75
N ILE A 117 10.90 9.82 -4.16
CA ILE A 117 12.32 9.52 -3.93
C ILE A 117 13.09 9.45 -5.26
N VAL A 118 12.55 8.73 -6.24
CA VAL A 118 13.16 8.60 -7.58
C VAL A 118 13.28 9.96 -8.26
N LYS A 119 12.22 10.77 -8.22
CA LYS A 119 12.21 12.14 -8.78
C LYS A 119 13.24 13.04 -8.12
N ASN A 120 13.37 12.98 -6.80
CA ASN A 120 14.36 13.77 -6.08
C ASN A 120 15.79 13.43 -6.52
N TYR A 121 16.11 12.15 -6.73
CA TYR A 121 17.41 11.77 -7.27
C TYR A 121 17.63 12.22 -8.70
N ALA A 122 16.61 12.08 -9.55
CA ALA A 122 16.67 12.53 -10.93
C ALA A 122 16.98 14.04 -11.02
N ASN A 123 16.44 14.85 -10.10
CA ASN A 123 16.64 16.29 -10.08
C ASN A 123 18.05 16.72 -9.61
N VAL A 124 18.67 15.94 -8.72
CA VAL A 124 19.99 16.26 -8.14
C VAL A 124 21.15 15.66 -8.96
N MET A 125 20.88 14.67 -9.82
CA MET A 125 21.90 14.01 -10.60
C MET A 125 22.41 14.88 -11.76
N ASP A 126 23.73 15.08 -11.80
CA ASP A 126 24.37 15.84 -12.88
C ASP A 126 24.55 15.02 -14.17
N GLN A 127 24.75 13.70 -14.03
CA GLN A 127 24.94 12.79 -15.16
C GLN A 127 23.59 12.42 -15.80
N ARG A 128 23.30 13.00 -16.98
CA ARG A 128 22.00 12.82 -17.68
C ARG A 128 22.04 11.89 -18.89
N ILE A 129 23.18 11.24 -19.17
CA ILE A 129 23.37 10.39 -20.35
C ILE A 129 22.43 9.18 -20.32
N ASN A 130 22.33 8.49 -19.18
CA ASN A 130 21.40 7.37 -19.00
C ASN A 130 20.75 7.40 -17.62
N ILE A 131 19.74 8.25 -17.46
CA ILE A 131 19.06 8.48 -16.18
C ILE A 131 18.36 7.22 -15.66
N SER A 132 17.79 6.41 -16.55
CA SER A 132 17.09 5.17 -16.18
C SER A 132 18.06 4.17 -15.55
N TYR A 133 19.25 3.99 -16.13
CA TYR A 133 20.28 3.12 -15.59
C TYR A 133 20.75 3.61 -14.21
N SER A 134 21.06 4.90 -14.08
CA SER A 134 21.55 5.48 -12.82
C SER A 134 20.50 5.40 -11.70
N LEU A 135 19.22 5.65 -12.00
CA LEU A 135 18.13 5.50 -11.03
C LEU A 135 17.89 4.04 -10.63
N SER A 136 17.99 3.12 -11.59
CA SER A 136 17.86 1.68 -11.34
C SER A 136 18.98 1.18 -10.42
N TYR A 137 20.22 1.56 -10.72
CA TYR A 137 21.39 1.23 -9.90
C TYR A 137 21.26 1.79 -8.48
N LYS A 138 20.83 3.05 -8.33
CA LYS A 138 20.59 3.65 -7.01
C LYS A 138 19.50 2.90 -6.24
N SER A 139 18.43 2.50 -6.91
CA SER A 139 17.33 1.74 -6.30
C SER A 139 17.80 0.36 -5.83
N ALA A 140 18.60 -0.34 -6.65
CA ALA A 140 19.24 -1.60 -6.26
C ALA A 140 20.14 -1.44 -5.04
N MET A 141 20.96 -0.39 -4.98
CA MET A 141 21.81 -0.11 -3.81
C MET A 141 21.02 0.18 -2.54
N ARG A 142 19.90 0.92 -2.62
CA ARG A 142 19.03 1.13 -1.46
C ARG A 142 18.39 -0.17 -0.98
N PHE A 143 18.02 -1.05 -1.91
CA PHE A 143 17.49 -2.37 -1.57
C PHE A 143 18.55 -3.25 -0.90
N ASN A 144 19.78 -3.28 -1.41
CA ASN A 144 20.89 -3.98 -0.77
C ASN A 144 21.16 -3.46 0.66
N LEU A 145 21.18 -2.14 0.86
CA LEU A 145 21.33 -1.55 2.18
C LEU A 145 20.18 -1.94 3.12
N PHE A 146 18.95 -1.97 2.61
CA PHE A 146 17.78 -2.44 3.37
C PHE A 146 17.96 -3.91 3.81
N LEU A 147 18.46 -4.78 2.93
CA LEU A 147 18.74 -6.19 3.24
C LEU A 147 19.89 -6.37 4.23
N ILE A 148 20.93 -5.52 4.21
CA ILE A 148 22.02 -5.58 5.19
C ILE A 148 21.53 -5.13 6.56
N ASN A 149 20.73 -4.07 6.61
CA ASN A 149 20.22 -3.51 7.87
C ASN A 149 19.12 -4.37 8.50
N HIS A 150 18.33 -5.08 7.69
CA HIS A 150 17.44 -6.13 8.18
C HIS A 150 18.17 -7.46 8.07
N SER A 151 18.82 -7.91 9.16
CA SER A 151 19.72 -9.06 9.25
C SER A 151 19.12 -10.45 8.90
N ASN A 152 18.19 -10.54 7.96
CA ASN A 152 17.73 -11.70 7.18
C ASN A 152 16.60 -11.36 6.18
N GLY A 153 16.34 -10.08 5.82
CA GLY A 153 15.15 -9.69 5.03
C GLY A 153 13.80 -9.97 5.70
N PHE A 154 13.84 -10.63 6.87
CA PHE A 154 12.74 -10.93 7.77
C PHE A 154 13.12 -10.44 9.18
N PRO A 155 12.18 -9.90 9.97
CA PRO A 155 12.43 -9.63 11.38
C PRO A 155 12.80 -10.94 12.11
N PRO A 156 13.59 -10.87 13.20
CA PRO A 156 14.07 -12.04 13.96
C PRO A 156 12.97 -12.93 14.52
N THR A 157 11.71 -12.46 14.52
CA THR A 157 10.50 -13.21 14.90
C THR A 157 10.08 -14.29 13.90
N THR A 158 10.81 -14.44 12.79
CA THR A 158 10.41 -15.30 11.68
C THR A 158 11.15 -16.64 11.79
N THR A 159 10.40 -17.72 11.99
CA THR A 159 10.97 -19.07 12.14
C THR A 159 10.70 -19.91 10.89
N CYS A 160 11.76 -20.50 10.34
CA CYS A 160 11.68 -21.43 9.21
C CYS A 160 11.27 -22.82 9.72
N ILE A 161 10.17 -23.39 9.21
CA ILE A 161 9.65 -24.69 9.70
C ILE A 161 10.18 -25.86 8.87
N LYS A 162 10.41 -25.66 7.57
CA LYS A 162 10.90 -26.72 6.66
C LYS A 162 12.05 -26.20 5.82
N SER A 163 13.27 -26.24 6.34
CA SER A 163 14.47 -25.85 5.62
C SER A 163 15.08 -27.05 4.90
N ARG A 164 15.39 -26.89 3.60
CA ARG A 164 16.35 -27.76 2.91
C ARG A 164 17.72 -27.11 2.98
N GLU A 165 18.72 -27.86 3.42
CA GLU A 165 20.12 -27.47 3.30
C GLU A 165 20.53 -27.63 1.82
N CYS A 166 20.94 -26.54 1.19
CA CYS A 166 21.61 -26.61 -0.11
C CYS A 166 23.05 -26.15 0.06
N GLN A 167 23.99 -26.88 -0.56
CA GLN A 167 25.36 -26.40 -0.70
C GLN A 167 25.43 -25.38 -1.84
N PHE A 168 26.42 -24.48 -1.75
CA PHE A 168 26.64 -23.42 -2.74
C PHE A 168 26.77 -23.96 -4.19
N SER A 169 27.31 -25.17 -4.33
CA SER A 169 27.46 -25.89 -5.59
C SER A 169 26.15 -26.23 -6.34
N ASP A 170 25.00 -26.26 -5.65
CA ASP A 170 23.70 -26.52 -6.30
C ASP A 170 23.01 -25.23 -6.80
N ILE A 171 23.56 -24.06 -6.44
CA ILE A 171 23.04 -22.75 -6.85
C ILE A 171 23.34 -22.48 -8.31
N GLU A 172 24.53 -22.91 -8.78
CA GLU A 172 24.98 -22.77 -10.17
C GLU A 172 24.05 -23.49 -11.16
N LYS A 173 23.36 -24.53 -10.70
CA LYS A 173 22.47 -25.37 -11.52
C LYS A 173 21.09 -24.73 -11.76
N LYS A 174 20.77 -23.60 -11.12
CA LYS A 174 19.45 -22.97 -11.24
C LYS A 174 19.46 -21.93 -12.37
N GLU A 175 18.45 -21.99 -13.25
CA GLU A 175 18.36 -21.18 -14.49
C GLU A 175 18.58 -19.67 -14.28
N TYR A 176 18.11 -19.13 -13.15
CA TYR A 176 18.18 -17.68 -12.88
C TYR A 176 19.59 -17.16 -12.57
N PHE A 177 20.58 -18.04 -12.36
CA PHE A 177 21.99 -17.67 -12.16
C PHE A 177 22.88 -17.94 -13.38
N SER A 178 22.31 -18.38 -14.49
CA SER A 178 23.03 -18.67 -15.75
C SER A 178 23.87 -17.50 -16.28
N ASN A 179 23.50 -16.26 -15.93
CA ASN A 179 24.15 -15.04 -16.40
C ASN A 179 25.26 -14.53 -15.46
N LEU A 180 25.56 -15.20 -14.34
CA LEU A 180 26.64 -14.78 -13.45
C LEU A 180 28.02 -15.14 -14.01
N THR A 181 28.98 -14.25 -13.81
CA THR A 181 30.36 -14.46 -14.27
C THR A 181 31.06 -15.50 -13.38
N GLN A 182 31.94 -16.35 -13.94
CA GLN A 182 32.67 -17.40 -13.18
C GLN A 182 33.43 -16.86 -11.96
N GLN A 183 33.89 -15.61 -11.99
CA GLN A 183 34.55 -14.97 -10.84
C GLN A 183 33.59 -14.63 -9.68
N GLU A 184 32.32 -14.34 -9.98
CA GLU A 184 31.29 -14.07 -8.98
C GLU A 184 30.82 -15.37 -8.32
N LEU A 185 30.70 -16.44 -9.12
CA LEU A 185 30.45 -17.81 -8.64
C LEU A 185 31.56 -18.31 -7.71
N ASN A 186 32.83 -18.01 -8.03
CA ASN A 186 33.96 -18.40 -7.18
C ASN A 186 34.00 -17.67 -5.83
N LYS A 187 33.60 -16.39 -5.77
CA LYS A 187 33.45 -15.65 -4.50
C LYS A 187 32.34 -16.23 -3.64
N LEU A 188 31.24 -16.61 -4.28
CA LEU A 188 30.08 -17.26 -3.67
C LEU A 188 30.43 -18.64 -3.09
N ASN A 189 31.19 -19.46 -3.82
CA ASN A 189 31.66 -20.78 -3.37
C ASN A 189 32.70 -20.73 -2.23
N SER A 190 33.39 -19.61 -2.02
CA SER A 190 34.37 -19.45 -0.94
C SER A 190 33.75 -19.18 0.44
N SER A 191 32.47 -18.80 0.49
CA SER A 191 31.70 -18.61 1.72
C SER A 191 31.12 -19.95 2.16
N SER A 192 31.75 -20.59 3.15
CA SER A 192 31.34 -21.89 3.72
C SER A 192 30.04 -21.84 4.55
N GLU A 193 29.16 -20.88 4.28
CA GLU A 193 27.88 -20.74 4.97
C GLU A 193 26.80 -21.59 4.28
N LYS A 194 26.22 -22.52 5.03
CA LYS A 194 25.10 -23.33 4.57
C LYS A 194 23.88 -22.44 4.35
N LEU A 195 23.34 -22.41 3.13
CA LEU A 195 22.09 -21.70 2.85
C LEU A 195 20.88 -22.60 3.12
N PHE A 196 19.93 -22.08 3.88
CA PHE A 196 18.69 -22.78 4.24
C PHE A 196 17.53 -22.21 3.43
N PHE A 197 16.99 -22.98 2.49
CA PHE A 197 15.78 -22.61 1.76
C PHE A 197 14.57 -23.19 2.47
N SER A 198 13.66 -22.33 2.95
CA SER A 198 12.45 -22.81 3.61
C SER A 198 11.20 -22.72 2.72
N LYS A 199 10.50 -23.85 2.57
CA LYS A 199 9.20 -23.89 1.87
C LYS A 199 8.07 -23.30 2.74
N GLN A 200 8.27 -23.26 4.06
CA GLN A 200 7.26 -22.84 5.02
C GLN A 200 7.85 -21.94 6.09
N ILE A 201 7.32 -20.73 6.20
CA ILE A 201 7.78 -19.70 7.13
C ILE A 201 6.65 -19.36 8.10
N ASN A 202 6.95 -19.28 9.40
CA ASN A 202 6.02 -18.78 10.41
C ASN A 202 6.44 -17.37 10.81
N HIS A 203 5.56 -16.40 10.56
CA HIS A 203 5.79 -15.01 10.94
C HIS A 203 4.62 -14.53 11.81
N LYS A 204 4.91 -14.20 13.08
CA LYS A 204 3.92 -13.69 14.05
C LYS A 204 2.66 -14.56 14.21
N GLY A 205 2.82 -15.88 14.16
CA GLY A 205 1.71 -16.84 14.32
C GLY A 205 0.98 -17.19 13.02
N SER A 206 1.26 -16.49 11.92
CA SER A 206 0.74 -16.81 10.59
C SER A 206 1.75 -17.68 9.82
N LYS A 207 1.28 -18.83 9.32
CA LYS A 207 2.06 -19.76 8.50
C LYS A 207 1.90 -19.41 7.02
N TYR A 208 3.02 -19.22 6.35
CA TYR A 208 3.11 -18.97 4.91
C TYR A 208 3.78 -20.18 4.25
N SER A 209 3.10 -20.83 3.29
CA SER A 209 3.67 -21.88 2.44
C SER A 209 3.76 -21.40 1.00
N ILE A 210 4.89 -21.67 0.35
CA ILE A 210 4.98 -21.58 -1.11
C ILE A 210 4.66 -22.97 -1.64
N ASP A 211 3.41 -23.17 -2.04
CA ASP A 211 3.00 -24.40 -2.74
C ASP A 211 3.16 -24.20 -4.24
N ASN A 212 4.20 -24.84 -4.78
CA ASN A 212 4.56 -25.01 -6.19
C ASN A 212 5.29 -23.82 -6.84
N PHE A 213 6.57 -24.06 -7.13
CA PHE A 213 7.09 -23.90 -8.48
C PHE A 213 7.34 -25.31 -9.02
#